data_AF-A0A257WE20-F1
#
_entry.id   AF-A0A257WE20-F1
#
_cell.length_a   1.000
_cell.length_b   1.000
_cell.length_c   1.000
_cell.angle_alpha   90.00
_cell.angle_beta   90.00
_cell.angle_gamma   90.00
#
_symmetry.space_group_name_H-M   'P 1'
#
loop_
_entity.id
_entity.type
_entity.pdbx_description
1 polymer ?
#
loop_
_entity_poly.entity_id
_entity_poly.type
_entity_poly.pdbx_seq_one_letter_code
_entity_poly.pdbx_strand_id
1 'polypeptide(L)'
;MRQFFLSILLFLGLTVAAQPDTCTLKFSLLTCTPGEELYSSFGHSALRMVNSENGSDLVFNYGTFDFDDPDFYTKFTQGKLLYFVSVDAFPDFMMEYQYFKR
;
A
#
# COMPACT_ATOMS: atom_id res chain seq x y z
N MET A 1 -50.27 -6.10 30.22
CA MET A 1 -49.12 -5.96 31.14
C MET A 1 -47.92 -6.83 30.75
N ARG A 2 -48.08 -8.13 30.43
CA ARG A 2 -46.97 -9.01 30.01
C ARG A 2 -46.22 -8.57 28.74
N GLN A 3 -46.94 -8.04 27.73
CA GLN A 3 -46.37 -7.55 26.46
C GLN A 3 -45.46 -6.32 26.67
N PHE A 4 -45.82 -5.41 27.59
CA PHE A 4 -45.07 -4.18 27.88
C PHE A 4 -43.72 -4.48 28.57
N PHE A 5 -43.67 -5.53 29.39
CA PHE A 5 -42.45 -5.99 30.06
C PHE A 5 -41.45 -6.61 29.07
N LEU A 6 -41.94 -7.35 28.07
CA LEU A 6 -41.10 -7.90 26.99
C LEU A 6 -40.50 -6.78 26.12
N SER A 7 -41.27 -5.72 25.85
CA SER A 7 -40.77 -4.56 25.11
C SER A 7 -39.66 -3.81 25.86
N ILE A 8 -39.80 -3.62 27.18
CA ILE A 8 -38.77 -2.98 28.02
C ILE A 8 -37.49 -3.83 28.11
N LEU A 9 -37.61 -5.17 28.18
CA LEU A 9 -36.45 -6.06 28.17
C LEU A 9 -35.67 -6.00 26.83
N LEU A 10 -36.38 -5.79 25.72
CA LEU A 10 -35.79 -5.67 24.38
C LEU A 10 -35.01 -4.35 24.18
N PHE A 11 -35.37 -3.29 24.92
CA PHE A 11 -34.71 -1.98 24.87
C PHE A 11 -33.54 -1.83 25.86
N LEU A 12 -33.44 -2.70 26.88
CA LEU A 12 -32.32 -2.72 27.84
C LEU A 12 -31.16 -3.65 27.43
N GLY A 13 -31.42 -4.60 26.53
CA GLY A 13 -30.36 -5.43 25.95
C GLY A 13 -29.85 -4.80 24.65
N LEU A 14 -28.53 -4.75 24.49
CA LEU A 14 -27.78 -4.36 23.28
C LEU A 14 -27.26 -2.91 23.24
N THR A 15 -26.53 -2.49 24.28
CA THR A 15 -25.34 -1.65 24.02
C THR A 15 -24.26 -2.53 23.41
N VAL A 16 -24.31 -2.74 22.09
CA VAL A 16 -23.21 -3.36 21.36
C VAL A 16 -22.09 -2.33 21.27
N ALA A 17 -21.06 -2.49 22.09
CA ALA A 17 -19.82 -1.75 21.90
C ALA A 17 -19.13 -2.27 20.63
N ALA A 18 -18.74 -1.37 19.73
CA ALA A 18 -17.88 -1.73 18.62
C ALA A 18 -16.56 -2.28 19.16
N GLN A 19 -16.02 -3.32 18.52
CA GLN A 19 -14.69 -3.82 18.87
C GLN A 19 -13.66 -2.70 18.64
N PRO A 20 -12.69 -2.50 19.54
CA PRO A 20 -11.61 -1.56 19.29
C PRO A 20 -10.85 -2.00 18.03
N ASP A 21 -10.42 -1.03 17.22
CA ASP A 21 -9.54 -1.33 16.09
C ASP A 21 -8.18 -1.77 16.63
N THR A 22 -7.90 -3.07 16.52
CA THR A 22 -6.62 -3.67 16.91
C THR A 22 -5.65 -3.75 15.75
N CYS A 23 -6.01 -3.24 14.56
CA CYS A 23 -5.13 -3.25 13.40
C CYS A 23 -3.95 -2.31 13.63
N THR A 24 -2.75 -2.88 13.70
CA THR A 24 -1.49 -2.15 13.81
C THR A 24 -0.93 -1.72 12.45
N LEU A 25 -1.53 -2.22 11.37
CA LEU A 25 -1.15 -1.93 9.99
C LEU A 25 -1.88 -0.71 9.46
N LYS A 26 -1.12 0.23 8.90
CA LYS A 26 -1.63 1.36 8.14
C LYS A 26 -1.07 1.33 6.73
N PHE A 27 -1.96 1.40 5.75
CA PHE A 27 -1.58 1.49 4.34
C PHE A 27 -1.75 2.92 3.81
N SER A 28 -0.90 3.32 2.88
CA SER A 28 -0.97 4.61 2.18
C SER A 28 -0.52 4.44 0.74
N LEU A 29 -1.18 5.12 -0.19
CA LEU A 29 -0.73 5.17 -1.58
C LEU A 29 0.31 6.29 -1.72
N LEU A 30 1.49 5.94 -2.23
CA LEU A 30 2.52 6.90 -2.62
C LEU A 30 2.38 7.14 -4.12
N THR A 31 2.14 8.39 -4.52
CA THR A 31 2.12 8.78 -5.94
C THR A 31 3.43 9.47 -6.27
N CYS A 32 4.13 8.93 -7.25
CA CYS A 32 5.49 9.28 -7.59
C CYS A 32 5.48 10.10 -8.89
N THR A 33 6.20 11.22 -8.90
CA THR A 33 6.35 12.09 -10.07
C THR A 33 7.03 11.34 -11.23
N PRO A 34 6.88 11.78 -12.49
CA PRO A 34 7.64 11.24 -13.62
C PRO A 34 9.16 11.40 -13.54
N GLY A 35 9.89 10.56 -14.28
CA GLY A 35 11.35 10.55 -14.33
C GLY A 35 11.91 10.57 -15.75
N GLU A 36 13.23 10.74 -15.83
CA GLU A 36 13.98 10.84 -17.08
C GLU A 36 14.04 9.51 -17.84
N GLU A 37 14.08 8.39 -17.11
CA GLU A 37 14.12 7.07 -17.71
C GLU A 37 12.77 6.68 -18.30
N LEU A 38 12.77 6.03 -19.48
CA LEU A 38 11.56 5.67 -20.23
C LEU A 38 10.54 4.89 -19.39
N TYR A 39 11.03 3.98 -18.54
CA TYR A 39 10.18 3.17 -17.67
C TYR A 39 9.51 3.96 -16.54
N SER A 40 9.99 5.17 -16.28
CA SER A 40 9.53 6.06 -15.21
C SER A 40 8.85 7.33 -15.72
N SER A 41 8.76 7.53 -17.04
CA SER A 41 8.28 8.76 -17.67
C SER A 41 6.80 9.07 -17.42
N PHE A 42 6.02 8.11 -16.90
CA PHE A 42 4.62 8.31 -16.52
C PHE A 42 4.41 8.45 -15.01
N GLY A 43 5.50 8.45 -14.23
CA GLY A 43 5.44 8.29 -12.79
C GLY A 43 5.09 6.86 -12.38
N HIS A 44 4.85 6.65 -11.09
CA HIS A 44 4.48 5.35 -10.54
C HIS A 44 3.62 5.52 -9.28
N SER A 45 2.97 4.45 -8.82
CA SER A 45 2.29 4.42 -7.53
C SER A 45 2.66 3.18 -6.74
N ALA A 46 3.11 3.39 -5.50
CA ALA A 46 3.52 2.32 -4.60
C ALA A 46 2.62 2.28 -3.36
N LEU A 47 2.53 1.12 -2.72
CA LEU A 47 1.81 0.97 -1.46
C LEU A 47 2.79 1.01 -0.29
N ARG A 48 2.66 2.00 0.58
CA ARG A 48 3.39 2.05 1.85
C ARG A 48 2.59 1.34 2.93
N MET A 49 3.24 0.47 3.68
CA MET A 49 2.71 -0.21 4.85
C MET A 49 3.54 0.18 6.07
N VAL A 50 2.87 0.67 7.11
CA VAL A 50 3.47 0.93 8.41
C VAL A 50 2.84 -0.03 9.42
N ASN A 51 3.67 -0.78 10.15
CA ASN A 51 3.25 -1.63 11.26
C ASN A 51 3.71 -1.02 12.58
N SER A 52 2.77 -0.56 13.40
CA SER A 52 3.08 0.04 14.70
C SER A 52 3.52 -0.98 15.77
N GLU A 53 3.26 -2.28 15.57
CA GLU A 53 3.62 -3.33 16.53
C GLU A 53 5.13 -3.59 16.55
N ASN A 54 5.76 -3.62 15.38
CA ASN A 54 7.19 -3.94 15.24
C ASN A 54 8.00 -2.80 14.59
N GLY A 55 7.36 -1.68 14.25
CA GLY A 55 8.00 -0.52 13.63
C GLY A 55 8.34 -0.67 12.15
N SER A 56 7.83 -1.70 11.46
CA SER A 56 8.10 -1.88 10.03
C SER A 56 7.50 -0.74 9.21
N ASP A 57 8.25 -0.26 8.23
CA ASP A 57 7.84 0.80 7.32
C ASP A 57 8.33 0.47 5.91
N LEU A 58 7.48 -0.20 5.15
CA LEU A 58 7.83 -0.83 3.88
C LEU A 58 7.05 -0.21 2.73
N VAL A 59 7.68 -0.12 1.56
CA VAL A 59 7.08 0.31 0.31
C VAL A 59 7.05 -0.86 -0.64
N PHE A 60 5.86 -1.22 -1.10
CA PHE A 60 5.61 -2.26 -2.09
C PHE A 60 5.43 -1.59 -3.45
N ASN A 61 6.44 -1.72 -4.33
CA ASN A 61 6.38 -1.22 -5.69
C ASN A 61 5.80 -2.29 -6.60
N TYR A 62 4.82 -1.90 -7.43
CA TYR A 62 4.16 -2.81 -8.35
C TYR A 62 4.61 -2.55 -9.80
N GLY A 63 5.00 -3.60 -10.52
CA GLY A 63 5.51 -3.42 -11.88
C GLY A 63 7.01 -3.19 -11.92
N THR A 64 7.75 -3.64 -10.90
CA THR A 64 9.20 -3.77 -10.97
C THR A 64 9.56 -4.86 -11.98
N PHE A 65 10.71 -4.71 -12.63
CA PHE A 65 11.20 -5.58 -13.68
C PHE A 65 12.69 -5.83 -13.47
N ASP A 66 13.21 -6.87 -14.11
CA ASP A 66 14.63 -7.17 -14.13
C ASP A 66 15.32 -6.31 -15.21
N PHE A 67 16.25 -5.47 -14.80
CA PHE A 67 17.02 -4.62 -15.71
C PHE A 67 18.03 -5.42 -16.55
N ASP A 68 18.42 -6.60 -16.09
CA ASP A 68 19.35 -7.49 -16.79
C ASP A 68 18.63 -8.40 -17.81
N ASP A 69 17.31 -8.27 -17.97
CA ASP A 69 16.53 -9.03 -18.96
C ASP A 69 17.01 -8.69 -20.39
N PRO A 70 17.40 -9.70 -21.20
CA PRO A 70 17.83 -9.48 -22.58
C PRO A 70 16.77 -8.73 -23.40
N ASP A 71 17.18 -7.69 -24.13
CA ASP A 71 16.29 -6.83 -24.93
C ASP A 71 15.26 -6.05 -24.09
N PHE A 72 15.62 -5.68 -22.85
CA PHE A 72 14.77 -4.97 -21.88
C PHE A 72 13.83 -3.94 -22.50
N TYR A 73 14.33 -2.89 -23.16
CA TYR A 73 13.49 -1.81 -23.71
C TYR A 73 12.56 -2.27 -24.84
N THR A 74 13.00 -3.24 -25.66
CA THR A 74 12.14 -3.82 -26.70
C THR A 74 10.98 -4.59 -26.09
N LYS A 75 11.22 -5.36 -25.03
CA LYS A 75 10.17 -6.07 -24.30
C LYS A 75 9.28 -5.11 -23.49
N PHE A 76 9.87 -4.08 -22.87
CA PHE A 76 9.15 -3.05 -22.13
C PHE A 76 8.12 -2.36 -23.01
N THR A 77 8.54 -1.84 -24.16
CA THR A 77 7.66 -1.14 -25.13
C THR A 77 6.59 -2.06 -25.73
N GLN A 78 6.81 -3.38 -25.74
CA GLN A 78 5.84 -4.37 -26.18
C GLN A 78 4.96 -4.93 -25.05
N GLY A 79 5.19 -4.54 -23.80
CA GLY A 79 4.47 -5.08 -22.64
C GLY A 79 4.75 -6.56 -22.36
N LYS A 80 5.94 -7.06 -22.70
CA LYS A 80 6.32 -8.49 -22.59
C LYS A 80 7.24 -8.83 -21.42
N LEU A 81 7.63 -7.85 -20.60
CA LEU A 81 8.45 -8.11 -19.43
C LEU A 81 7.68 -8.93 -18.39
N LEU A 82 8.43 -9.74 -17.65
CA LEU A 82 7.92 -10.36 -16.43
C LEU A 82 8.07 -9.36 -15.29
N TYR A 83 6.94 -8.94 -14.75
CA TYR A 83 6.89 -7.97 -13.66
C TYR A 83 6.75 -8.68 -12.32
N PHE A 84 7.31 -8.07 -11.29
CA PHE A 84 7.20 -8.53 -9.90
C PHE A 84 6.95 -7.37 -8.94
N VAL A 85 6.65 -7.72 -7.69
CA VAL A 85 6.55 -6.77 -6.59
C VAL A 85 7.91 -6.69 -5.90
N SER A 86 8.51 -5.51 -5.85
CA SER A 86 9.68 -5.25 -5.01
C SER A 86 9.27 -4.58 -3.70
N VAL A 87 10.09 -4.75 -2.67
CA VAL A 87 9.82 -4.24 -1.33
C VAL A 87 11.05 -3.51 -0.83
N ASP A 88 10.88 -2.23 -0.53
CA ASP A 88 11.94 -1.37 0.01
C ASP A 88 11.58 -0.89 1.41
N ALA A 89 12.59 -0.57 2.22
CA ALA A 89 12.36 0.24 3.41
C ALA A 89 11.99 1.67 2.97
N PHE A 90 11.00 2.28 3.62
CA PHE A 90 10.57 3.64 3.26
C PHE A 90 11.71 4.69 3.25
N PRO A 91 12.70 4.66 4.17
CA PRO A 91 13.83 5.58 4.10
C PRO A 91 14.67 5.43 2.83
N ASP A 92 14.93 4.20 2.38
CA ASP A 92 15.73 3.92 1.20
C ASP A 92 14.99 4.34 -0.07
N PHE A 93 13.70 4.03 -0.14
CA PHE A 93 12.80 4.53 -1.18
C PHE A 93 12.88 6.06 -1.27
N MET A 94 12.71 6.77 -0.16
CA MET A 94 12.75 8.24 -0.15
C MET A 94 14.11 8.83 -0.52
N MET A 95 15.21 8.13 -0.20
CA MET A 95 16.56 8.58 -0.54
C MET A 95 16.74 8.71 -2.05
N GLU A 96 16.21 7.76 -2.83
CA GLU A 96 16.26 7.80 -4.29
C GLU A 96 15.56 9.05 -4.84
N TYR A 97 14.33 9.30 -4.41
CA TYR A 97 13.56 10.47 -4.86
C TYR A 97 14.25 11.79 -4.48
N GLN A 98 14.81 11.88 -3.28
CA GLN A 98 15.56 13.05 -2.85
C GLN A 98 16.82 13.26 -3.67
N TYR A 99 17.57 12.19 -3.98
CA TYR A 99 18.77 12.24 -4.79
C TYR A 99 18.47 12.78 -6.21
N PHE A 100 17.41 12.28 -6.84
CA PHE A 100 16.96 12.73 -8.15
C PHE A 100 16.13 14.03 -8.12
N LYS A 101 15.88 14.60 -6.93
CA LYS A 101 15.09 15.83 -6.71
C LYS A 101 13.66 15.73 -7.25
N ARG A 102 12.98 14.63 -6.93
CA ARG A 102 11.64 14.27 -7.42
C ARG A 102 10.61 14.15 -6.32
#